data_AF-A0A6A0GRW9-F1
#
_entry.id   AF-A0A6A0GRW9-F1
#
_cell.length_a   1.000
_cell.length_b   1.000
_cell.length_c   1.000
_cell.angle_alpha   90.00
_cell.angle_beta   90.00
_cell.angle_gamma   90.00
#
_symmetry.space_group_name_H-M   'P 1'
#
loop_
_entity.id
_entity.type
_entity.pdbx_description
1 polymer ?
#
loop_
_entity_poly.entity_id
_entity_poly.type
_entity_poly.pdbx_seq_one_letter_code
_entity_poly.pdbx_strand_id
1 'polypeptide(L)'
;MKRSHSESETDDIYSGDEKECEESSGGGGGVSRKRRRGIIEKRRRDRINNSLAELRRLVPAAYEKQGSAKLEKAEILQMTVDHLKLLHAKEKIKALLS
;
A
#
# COMPACT_ATOMS: atom_id res chain seq x y z
N MET A 1 46.82 -25.67 28.89
CA MET A 1 45.66 -26.21 29.63
C MET A 1 44.40 -25.65 28.97
N LYS A 2 43.57 -26.52 28.40
CA LYS A 2 42.33 -26.19 27.67
C LYS A 2 41.25 -25.78 28.68
N ARG A 3 40.60 -24.62 28.48
CA ARG A 3 39.33 -24.27 29.14
C ARG A 3 38.20 -24.72 28.23
N SER A 4 37.47 -25.73 28.68
CA SER A 4 36.23 -26.24 28.11
C SER A 4 35.19 -25.12 28.10
N HIS A 5 34.55 -24.89 26.95
CA HIS A 5 33.39 -24.00 26.86
C HIS A 5 32.18 -24.83 27.28
N SER A 6 31.56 -24.47 28.41
CA SER A 6 30.25 -24.99 28.79
C SER A 6 29.20 -24.49 27.79
N GLU A 7 28.37 -25.40 27.31
CA GLU A 7 27.26 -25.15 26.42
C GLU A 7 26.11 -24.56 27.27
N SER A 8 25.70 -23.32 26.97
CA SER A 8 24.59 -22.66 27.65
C SER A 8 23.27 -23.07 27.00
N GLU A 9 22.32 -23.42 27.85
CA GLU A 9 21.03 -24.01 27.59
C GLU A 9 20.13 -23.16 26.68
N THR A 10 19.46 -23.84 25.76
CA THR A 10 18.41 -23.33 24.88
C THR A 10 17.09 -23.25 25.65
N ASP A 11 16.53 -22.04 25.82
CA ASP A 11 15.12 -21.84 26.17
C ASP A 11 14.65 -20.45 25.73
N ASP A 12 14.48 -20.24 24.42
CA ASP A 12 13.67 -19.13 23.90
C ASP A 12 12.26 -19.64 23.60
N ILE A 13 11.49 -19.80 24.68
CA ILE A 13 10.04 -19.88 24.60
C ILE A 13 9.52 -18.44 24.39
N TYR A 14 9.22 -18.09 23.15
CA TYR A 14 8.32 -16.98 22.86
C TYR A 14 7.23 -17.46 21.90
N SER A 15 6.32 -18.27 22.43
CA SER A 15 4.98 -18.40 21.87
C SER A 15 4.29 -17.04 21.93
N GLY A 16 3.88 -16.54 20.78
CA GLY A 16 3.14 -15.29 20.66
C GLY A 16 2.42 -15.20 19.34
N ASP A 17 1.48 -16.14 19.15
CA ASP A 17 0.42 -16.24 18.14
C ASP A 17 0.13 -14.91 17.41
N GLU A 18 0.42 -14.88 16.10
CA GLU A 18 0.01 -13.81 15.19
C GLU A 18 -1.50 -13.94 14.91
N LYS A 19 -2.35 -13.69 15.92
CA LYS A 19 -3.81 -13.61 15.74
C LYS A 19 -4.33 -12.18 15.81
N GLU A 20 -5.21 -11.94 14.85
CA GLU A 20 -5.78 -10.65 14.49
C GLU A 20 -6.69 -10.03 15.57
N CYS A 21 -6.84 -8.71 15.41
CA CYS A 21 -7.88 -7.81 15.89
C CYS A 21 -8.84 -8.31 16.98
N GLU A 22 -8.69 -7.78 18.20
CA GLU A 22 -9.85 -7.36 19.01
C GLU A 22 -9.57 -6.03 19.74
N GLU A 23 -10.55 -5.14 19.64
CA GLU A 23 -10.64 -3.89 20.38
C GLU A 23 -11.12 -4.19 21.79
N SER A 24 -10.25 -4.00 22.79
CA SER A 24 -10.69 -3.92 24.18
C SER A 24 -10.03 -2.74 24.88
N SER A 25 -10.88 -1.99 25.56
CA SER A 25 -10.61 -0.83 26.40
C SER A 25 -9.59 -1.13 27.50
N GLY A 26 -8.59 -0.27 27.68
CA GLY A 26 -7.67 -0.35 28.83
C GLY A 26 -6.50 0.63 28.72
N GLY A 27 -6.24 1.37 29.79
CA GLY A 27 -5.34 2.52 29.83
C GLY A 27 -3.88 2.20 29.52
N GLY A 28 -3.30 2.95 28.59
CA GLY A 28 -1.92 2.84 28.12
C GLY A 28 -1.63 3.93 27.10
N GLY A 29 -1.88 5.18 27.49
CA GLY A 29 -2.26 6.25 26.56
C GLY A 29 -1.25 6.57 25.46
N GLY A 30 0.05 6.36 25.65
CA GLY A 30 1.07 6.75 24.65
C GLY A 30 1.27 5.76 23.50
N VAL A 31 1.44 4.48 23.83
CA VAL A 31 1.81 3.43 22.87
C VAL A 31 0.61 3.01 22.02
N SER A 32 -0.58 2.90 22.62
CA SER A 32 -1.83 2.55 21.92
C SER A 32 -2.24 3.61 20.90
N ARG A 33 -2.04 4.90 21.20
CA ARG A 33 -2.26 5.99 20.23
C ARG A 33 -1.28 5.92 19.06
N LYS A 34 0.00 5.62 19.31
CA LYS A 34 1.01 5.48 18.25
C LYS A 34 0.75 4.25 17.36
N ARG A 35 0.34 3.11 17.95
CA ARG A 35 -0.08 1.92 17.19
C ARG A 35 -1.34 2.17 16.36
N ARG A 36 -2.38 2.80 16.94
CA ARG A 36 -3.61 3.19 16.19
C ARG A 36 -3.30 4.13 15.02
N ARG A 37 -2.44 5.14 15.23
CA ARG A 37 -1.96 6.02 14.14
C ARG A 37 -1.25 5.23 13.03
N GLY A 38 -0.45 4.23 13.38
CA GLY A 38 0.20 3.33 12.41
C GLY A 38 -0.78 2.52 11.56
N ILE A 39 -1.86 2.00 12.17
CA ILE A 39 -2.89 1.23 11.46
C ILE A 39 -3.67 2.10 10.48
N ILE A 40 -4.06 3.31 10.89
CA ILE A 40 -4.79 4.25 10.03
C ILE A 40 -3.92 4.62 8.81
N GLU A 41 -2.65 4.95 9.03
CA GLU A 41 -1.75 5.30 7.94
C GLU A 41 -1.43 4.10 7.04
N LYS A 42 -1.34 2.88 7.58
CA LYS A 42 -1.23 1.66 6.77
C LYS A 42 -2.43 1.53 5.83
N ARG A 43 -3.66 1.59 6.36
CA ARG A 43 -4.89 1.54 5.55
C ARG A 43 -4.95 2.65 4.48
N ARG A 44 -4.51 3.86 4.81
CA ARG A 44 -4.43 4.97 3.84
C ARG A 44 -3.46 4.64 2.70
N ARG A 45 -2.26 4.16 3.03
CA ARG A 45 -1.24 3.77 2.04
C ARG A 45 -1.73 2.63 1.15
N ASP A 46 -2.38 1.63 1.73
CA ASP A 46 -2.94 0.49 1.00
C ASP A 46 -4.01 0.96 0.01
N ARG A 47 -4.94 1.82 0.45
CA ARG A 47 -5.94 2.44 -0.44
C ARG A 47 -5.30 3.17 -1.62
N ILE A 48 -4.28 3.99 -1.36
CA ILE A 48 -3.56 4.74 -2.41
C ILE A 48 -2.88 3.77 -3.40
N ASN A 49 -2.22 2.73 -2.90
CA ASN A 49 -1.52 1.78 -3.76
C ASN A 49 -2.51 0.94 -4.59
N ASN A 50 -3.65 0.57 -4.01
CA ASN A 50 -4.72 -0.13 -4.74
C ASN A 50 -5.27 0.74 -5.88
N SER A 51 -5.56 2.02 -5.61
CA SER A 51 -6.01 2.95 -6.66
C SER A 51 -4.95 3.10 -7.76
N LEU A 52 -3.67 3.20 -7.43
CA LEU A 52 -2.60 3.27 -8.45
C LEU A 52 -2.49 2.00 -9.29
N ALA A 53 -2.71 0.82 -8.68
CA ALA A 53 -2.71 -0.45 -9.40
C ALA A 53 -3.91 -0.56 -10.35
N GLU A 54 -5.08 -0.07 -9.93
CA GLU A 54 -6.28 0.01 -10.76
C GLU A 54 -6.09 0.97 -11.93
N LEU A 55 -5.53 2.16 -11.68
CA LEU A 55 -5.23 3.15 -12.73
C LEU A 55 -4.29 2.58 -13.82
N ARG A 56 -3.31 1.77 -13.44
CA ARG A 56 -2.44 1.08 -14.42
C ARG A 56 -3.20 0.15 -15.35
N ARG A 57 -4.31 -0.44 -14.90
CA ARG A 57 -5.14 -1.33 -15.73
C ARG A 57 -6.17 -0.57 -16.56
N LEU A 58 -6.71 0.53 -16.03
CA LEU A 58 -7.78 1.29 -16.68
C LEU A 58 -7.27 2.27 -17.73
N VAL A 59 -6.07 2.83 -17.54
CA VAL A 59 -5.51 3.84 -18.43
C VAL A 59 -4.72 3.17 -19.56
N PRO A 60 -5.12 3.29 -20.85
CA PRO A 60 -4.50 2.55 -21.95
C PRO A 60 -2.98 2.71 -22.04
N ALA A 61 -2.49 3.94 -21.99
CA ALA A 61 -1.07 4.21 -22.06
C ALA A 61 -0.30 3.61 -20.86
N ALA A 62 -0.90 3.58 -19.66
CA ALA A 62 -0.26 3.01 -18.48
C ALA A 62 -0.23 1.46 -18.55
N TYR A 63 -1.30 0.88 -19.12
CA TYR A 63 -1.41 -0.56 -19.35
C TYR A 63 -0.36 -1.06 -20.36
N GLU A 64 -0.16 -0.32 -21.45
CA GLU A 64 0.87 -0.63 -22.46
C GLU A 64 2.28 -0.67 -21.84
N LYS A 65 2.56 0.20 -20.86
CA LYS A 65 3.85 0.24 -20.18
C LYS A 65 4.00 -0.76 -19.03
N GLN A 66 3.01 -1.61 -18.76
CA GLN A 66 3.06 -2.57 -17.64
C GLN A 66 4.20 -3.60 -17.77
N GLY A 67 4.68 -3.89 -18.99
CA GLY A 67 5.84 -4.74 -19.23
C GLY A 67 7.21 -4.07 -19.09
N SER A 68 7.25 -2.76 -18.85
CA SER A 68 8.48 -2.00 -18.63
C SER A 68 8.86 -1.95 -17.14
N ALA A 69 10.03 -1.39 -16.83
CA ALA A 69 10.44 -1.12 -15.45
C ALA A 69 9.33 -0.41 -14.66
N LYS A 70 9.28 -0.65 -13.34
CA LYS A 70 8.23 -0.18 -12.42
C LYS A 70 7.90 1.30 -12.64
N LEU A 71 6.73 1.57 -13.22
CA LEU A 71 6.24 2.93 -13.47
C LEU A 71 6.22 3.77 -12.18
N GLU A 72 6.70 5.01 -12.27
CA GLU A 72 6.69 5.95 -11.16
C GLU A 72 5.27 6.38 -10.81
N LYS A 73 5.03 6.73 -9.54
CA LYS A 73 3.71 7.19 -9.10
C LYS A 73 3.26 8.45 -9.84
N ALA A 74 4.19 9.39 -10.05
CA ALA A 74 3.93 10.63 -10.78
C ALA A 74 3.53 10.36 -12.23
N GLU A 75 4.20 9.42 -12.89
CA GLU A 75 3.90 9.04 -14.26
C GLU A 75 2.49 8.45 -14.40
N ILE A 76 2.12 7.51 -13.52
CA ILE A 76 0.76 6.92 -13.50
C ILE A 76 -0.31 8.02 -13.36
N LEU A 77 -0.09 8.97 -12.44
CA LEU A 77 -1.02 10.07 -12.21
C LEU A 77 -1.13 10.99 -13.43
N GLN A 78 -0.01 11.33 -14.06
CA GLN A 78 0.02 12.18 -15.25
C GLN A 78 -0.73 11.53 -16.42
N MET A 79 -0.43 10.26 -16.72
CA MET A 79 -1.09 9.51 -17.79
C MET A 79 -2.60 9.40 -17.54
N THR A 80 -3.02 9.25 -16.28
CA THR A 80 -4.43 9.25 -15.89
C THR A 80 -5.08 10.60 -16.17
N VAL A 81 -4.46 11.70 -15.77
CA VAL A 81 -4.99 13.06 -16.00
C VAL A 81 -5.16 13.33 -17.50
N ASP A 82 -4.18 12.95 -18.31
CA ASP A 82 -4.24 13.16 -19.75
C ASP A 82 -5.33 12.31 -20.40
N HIS A 83 -5.52 11.08 -19.93
CA HIS A 83 -6.64 10.23 -20.37
C HIS A 83 -8.00 10.85 -20.04
N LEU A 84 -8.19 11.41 -18.83
CA LEU A 84 -9.44 12.07 -18.45
C LEU A 84 -9.74 13.31 -19.30
N LYS A 85 -8.71 14.12 -19.60
CA LYS A 85 -8.86 15.27 -20.51
C LYS A 85 -9.31 14.83 -21.90
N LEU A 86 -8.74 13.74 -22.41
CA LEU A 86 -9.12 13.16 -23.71
C LEU A 86 -10.58 12.70 -23.70
N LEU A 87 -11.03 12.00 -22.65
CA LEU A 87 -12.41 11.54 -22.52
C LEU A 87 -13.39 12.72 -22.50
N HIS A 88 -13.13 13.76 -21.71
CA HIS A 88 -13.97 14.96 -21.68
C HIS A 88 -14.01 15.68 -23.04
N ALA A 89 -12.90 15.75 -23.77
CA ALA A 89 -12.88 16.33 -25.11
C ALA A 89 -13.70 15.49 -26.11
N LYS A 90 -13.57 14.16 -26.05
CA LYS A 90 -14.33 13.23 -26.89
C LYS A 90 -15.83 13.32 -26.63
N GLU A 91 -16.25 13.42 -25.38
CA GLU A 91 -17.66 13.61 -25.01
C GLU A 91 -18.22 14.92 -25.54
N LYS A 92 -17.47 16.03 -25.43
CA LYS A 92 -17.86 17.33 -26.00
C LYS A 92 -18.02 17.26 -27.53
N ILE A 93 -17.06 16.64 -28.22
CA ILE A 93 -17.13 16.46 -29.68
C ILE A 93 -18.35 15.62 -30.05
N LYS A 94 -18.60 14.53 -29.33
CA LYS A 94 -19.76 13.66 -29.56
C LYS A 94 -21.08 14.43 -29.38
N ALA A 95 -21.17 15.29 -28.37
CA ALA A 95 -22.36 16.11 -28.13
C ALA A 95 -22.56 17.20 -29.21
N LEU A 96 -21.49 17.66 -29.87
CA LEU A 96 -21.59 18.60 -31.00
C LEU A 96 -21.97 17.91 -32.32
N LEU A 97 -21.77 16.60 -32.43
CA LEU A 97 -22.06 15.80 -33.63
C LEU A 97 -23.39 15.04 -33.54
N SER A 98 -24.09 15.10 -32.40
CA SER A 98 -25.43 14.50 -32.19
C SER A 98 -26.53 15.54 -32.35
#